data_AF-A0AAD7BHK0-F1
#
_entry.id   AF-A0AAD7BHK0-F1
#
_cell.length_a   1.000
_cell.length_b   1.000
_cell.length_c   1.000
_cell.angle_alpha   90.00
_cell.angle_beta   90.00
_cell.angle_gamma   90.00
#
_symmetry.space_group_name_H-M   'P 1'
#
loop_
_entity.id
_entity.type
_entity.pdbx_description
1 polymer ?
#
loop_
_entity_poly.entity_id
_entity_poly.type
_entity_poly.pdbx_seq_one_letter_code
_entity_poly.pdbx_strand_id
1 'polypeptide(L)'
;MLSLFKLVTLLALTTPSFAGSSCIAFDASMNLLLFNGNQGKDYNAGTSDTWASGTAKDITTTGRPPFNGSNVKCYLAQFFNAIYVLGADTANANDIYIYDAGASSWSQQHITAPSGFDPTNFQAILDHDTNVIYGLSGGETFSLDMGELKAAQSSSIAWLDQGVANITTTNYNPVMAIAQNHIFFYGVPNIPAGSLNIFVIHFAFWQPDAQPFTGSAQFPDSHGQATSFFLDSAVQENIAFIPDDGSQTFISNVQTNTTSTMPGPTIVDASATYFASEKELVQLASSGAVSWIPFNPSDTSANSGAKWSTVQSLASVAPPSGGSSSGSSAGSSASASGNSVKGGATGSATKAAGGSSTPSGSATGSAPSSSGSSTASREVVWGSGLALSLAGVALSLL
;
A
#
# COMPACT_ATOMS: atom_id res chain seq x y z
N MET A 1 -37.52 -32.97 33.40
CA MET A 1 -37.57 -31.61 32.82
C MET A 1 -36.19 -30.99 32.99
N LEU A 2 -35.32 -31.12 31.99
CA LEU A 2 -33.98 -30.52 32.00
C LEU A 2 -34.08 -29.10 31.43
N SER A 3 -33.72 -28.11 32.24
CA SER A 3 -33.67 -26.71 31.83
C SER A 3 -32.38 -26.44 31.06
N LEU A 4 -32.55 -26.00 29.82
CA LEU A 4 -31.53 -25.73 28.82
C LEU A 4 -30.89 -24.37 29.11
N PHE A 5 -29.67 -24.34 29.64
CA PHE A 5 -28.89 -23.10 29.74
C PHE A 5 -28.43 -22.68 28.33
N LYS A 6 -29.06 -21.63 27.79
CA LYS A 6 -28.61 -20.97 26.56
C LYS A 6 -27.33 -20.19 26.84
N LEU A 7 -26.21 -20.73 26.38
CA LEU A 7 -24.95 -20.02 26.26
C LEU A 7 -25.11 -19.00 25.12
N VAL A 8 -25.26 -17.72 25.46
CA VAL A 8 -25.23 -16.62 24.49
C VAL A 8 -23.76 -16.39 24.15
N THR A 9 -23.32 -16.95 23.03
CA THR A 9 -22.02 -16.63 22.43
C THR A 9 -22.08 -15.17 21.99
N LEU A 10 -21.47 -14.29 22.78
CA LEU A 10 -21.23 -12.90 22.39
C LEU A 10 -20.16 -12.93 21.29
N LEU A 11 -20.61 -13.03 20.04
CA LEU A 11 -19.76 -12.89 18.86
C LEU A 11 -19.25 -11.45 18.87
N ALA A 12 -18.04 -11.25 19.38
CA ALA A 12 -17.34 -9.97 19.28
C ALA A 12 -17.12 -9.69 17.80
N LEU A 13 -18.02 -8.91 17.19
CA LEU A 13 -17.77 -8.23 15.93
C LEU A 13 -16.69 -7.18 16.20
N THR A 14 -15.43 -7.62 16.27
CA THR A 14 -14.30 -6.72 16.09
C THR A 14 -14.40 -6.24 14.64
N THR A 15 -14.92 -5.04 14.42
CA THR A 15 -14.75 -4.34 13.15
C THR A 15 -13.25 -4.09 12.99
N PRO A 16 -12.55 -4.75 12.05
CA PRO A 16 -11.12 -4.54 11.91
C PRO A 16 -10.87 -3.07 11.53
N SER A 17 -9.87 -2.48 12.18
CA SER A 17 -9.29 -1.21 11.79
C SER A 17 -8.75 -1.35 10.36
N PHE A 18 -9.28 -0.56 9.42
CA PHE A 18 -9.00 -0.63 7.97
C PHE A 18 -7.73 0.13 7.53
N ALA A 19 -7.08 0.85 8.45
CA ALA A 19 -5.87 1.58 8.14
C ALA A 19 -4.71 0.60 7.88
N GLY A 20 -4.32 0.44 6.60
CA GLY A 20 -3.16 -0.34 6.16
C GLY A 20 -3.45 -1.68 5.47
N SER A 21 -4.72 -2.12 5.44
CA SER A 21 -5.11 -3.41 4.85
C SER A 21 -5.97 -3.30 3.58
N SER A 22 -6.26 -2.09 3.12
CA SER A 22 -6.95 -1.83 1.85
C SER A 22 -6.01 -1.15 0.88
N CYS A 23 -6.30 -1.26 -0.42
CA CYS A 23 -5.55 -0.54 -1.44
C CYS A 23 -6.46 -0.13 -2.59
N ILE A 24 -5.98 0.83 -3.36
CA ILE A 24 -6.56 1.24 -4.64
C ILE A 24 -5.57 0.98 -5.77
N ALA A 25 -6.08 0.69 -6.94
CA ALA A 25 -5.33 0.62 -8.18
C ALA A 25 -6.25 0.93 -9.36
N PHE A 26 -5.68 1.37 -10.48
CA PHE A 26 -6.40 1.35 -11.75
C PHE A 26 -6.23 -0.01 -12.43
N ASP A 27 -7.19 -0.39 -13.26
CA ASP A 27 -6.98 -1.42 -14.29
C ASP A 27 -6.45 -0.80 -15.60
N ALA A 28 -6.16 -1.63 -16.60
CA ALA A 28 -5.63 -1.15 -17.88
C ALA A 28 -6.65 -0.31 -18.69
N SER A 29 -7.92 -0.31 -18.30
CA SER A 29 -8.98 0.54 -18.88
C SER A 29 -9.27 1.77 -18.02
N MET A 30 -8.40 2.07 -17.05
CA MET A 30 -8.52 3.20 -16.12
C MET A 30 -9.79 3.16 -15.27
N ASN A 31 -10.34 1.98 -15.01
CA ASN A 31 -11.32 1.82 -13.94
C ASN A 31 -10.61 1.86 -12.59
N LEU A 32 -11.11 2.65 -11.65
CA LEU A 32 -10.61 2.65 -10.28
C LEU A 32 -11.15 1.44 -9.52
N LEU A 33 -10.23 0.59 -9.05
CA LEU A 33 -10.52 -0.56 -8.22
C LEU A 33 -10.17 -0.25 -6.76
N LEU A 34 -11.06 -0.64 -5.84
CA LEU A 34 -10.84 -0.62 -4.40
C LEU A 34 -10.85 -2.06 -3.90
N PHE A 35 -9.74 -2.51 -3.36
CA PHE A 35 -9.64 -3.83 -2.75
C PHE A 35 -9.74 -3.73 -1.24
N ASN A 36 -10.49 -4.67 -0.66
CA ASN A 36 -10.78 -4.69 0.77
C ASN A 36 -11.44 -3.41 1.29
N GLY A 37 -12.44 -2.89 0.57
CA GLY A 37 -13.30 -1.81 1.04
C GLY A 37 -14.25 -2.25 2.17
N ASN A 38 -15.34 -1.51 2.38
CA ASN A 38 -16.28 -1.82 3.47
C ASN A 38 -16.81 -3.26 3.39
N GLN A 39 -16.88 -3.90 4.56
CA GLN A 39 -17.23 -5.32 4.76
C GLN A 39 -16.25 -6.32 4.12
N GLY A 40 -15.02 -5.89 3.81
CA GLY A 40 -14.00 -6.77 3.24
C GLY A 40 -14.30 -7.18 1.81
N LYS A 41 -14.92 -6.29 1.03
CA LYS A 41 -15.30 -6.51 -0.37
C LYS A 41 -14.39 -5.75 -1.32
N ASP A 42 -14.35 -6.21 -2.56
CA ASP A 42 -13.63 -5.56 -3.65
C ASP A 42 -14.63 -4.85 -4.57
N TYR A 43 -14.30 -3.65 -5.03
CA TYR A 43 -15.21 -2.79 -5.79
C TYR A 43 -14.54 -2.21 -7.04
N ASN A 44 -15.31 -2.09 -8.12
CA ASN A 44 -14.96 -1.32 -9.31
C ASN A 44 -15.82 -0.06 -9.35
N ALA A 45 -15.17 1.11 -9.25
CA ALA A 45 -15.79 2.42 -9.22
C ALA A 45 -16.02 3.04 -10.61
N GLY A 46 -15.60 2.36 -11.68
CA GLY A 46 -15.60 2.86 -13.04
C GLY A 46 -14.48 3.87 -13.30
N THR A 47 -14.57 4.52 -14.46
CA THR A 47 -13.71 5.60 -14.91
C THR A 47 -14.10 6.95 -14.29
N SER A 48 -13.21 7.94 -14.37
CA SER A 48 -13.34 9.23 -13.65
C SER A 48 -14.58 10.05 -14.01
N ASP A 49 -15.13 9.88 -15.22
CA ASP A 49 -16.38 10.48 -15.67
C ASP A 49 -17.61 9.98 -14.90
N THR A 50 -17.52 8.84 -14.23
CA THR A 50 -18.62 8.27 -13.45
C THR A 50 -18.57 8.63 -11.96
N TRP A 51 -17.41 9.05 -11.43
CA TRP A 51 -17.17 9.17 -9.99
C TRP A 51 -18.00 10.23 -9.27
N ALA A 52 -18.53 11.23 -9.98
CA ALA A 52 -19.38 12.26 -9.38
C ALA A 52 -20.76 11.72 -8.93
N SER A 53 -21.15 10.53 -9.39
CA SER A 53 -22.44 9.91 -9.05
C SER A 53 -22.37 8.37 -9.14
N GLY A 54 -23.50 7.68 -9.08
CA GLY A 54 -23.55 6.23 -9.28
C GLY A 54 -23.14 5.39 -8.05
N THR A 55 -22.94 4.10 -8.29
CA THR A 55 -22.61 3.10 -7.26
C THR A 55 -21.51 2.19 -7.79
N ALA A 56 -20.47 1.96 -7.00
CA ALA A 56 -19.43 1.00 -7.35
C ALA A 56 -19.99 -0.42 -7.45
N LYS A 57 -19.47 -1.19 -8.40
CA LYS A 57 -19.83 -2.59 -8.63
C LYS A 57 -19.01 -3.49 -7.70
N ASP A 58 -19.67 -4.36 -6.95
CA ASP A 58 -19.00 -5.44 -6.21
C ASP A 58 -18.37 -6.43 -7.19
N ILE A 59 -17.05 -6.61 -7.05
CA ILE A 59 -16.22 -7.52 -7.86
C ILE A 59 -15.55 -8.59 -6.99
N THR A 60 -16.04 -8.78 -5.75
CA THR A 60 -15.49 -9.75 -4.80
C THR A 60 -15.63 -11.17 -5.34
N THR A 61 -14.52 -11.90 -5.40
CA THR A 61 -14.52 -13.31 -5.80
C THR A 61 -13.66 -14.16 -4.86
N THR A 62 -13.73 -15.48 -5.03
CA THR A 62 -12.92 -16.43 -4.25
C THR A 62 -11.46 -16.39 -4.65
N GLY A 63 -10.56 -16.71 -3.72
CA GLY A 63 -9.11 -16.71 -3.95
C GLY A 63 -8.42 -15.39 -3.62
N ARG A 64 -9.18 -14.35 -3.25
CA ARG A 64 -8.65 -13.07 -2.76
C ARG A 64 -7.82 -13.25 -1.48
N PRO A 65 -6.83 -12.38 -1.21
CA PRO A 65 -6.12 -12.43 0.05
C PRO A 65 -7.04 -12.13 1.24
N PRO A 66 -6.65 -12.53 2.46
CA PRO A 66 -7.41 -12.20 3.67
C PRO A 66 -7.36 -10.71 4.03
N PHE A 67 -6.42 -9.95 3.45
CA PHE A 67 -6.19 -8.54 3.75
C PHE A 67 -6.04 -8.28 5.25
N ASN A 68 -5.17 -9.05 5.90
CA ASN A 68 -4.88 -8.95 7.32
C ASN A 68 -3.45 -8.44 7.60
N GLY A 69 -2.71 -8.05 6.56
CA GLY A 69 -1.41 -7.40 6.69
C GLY A 69 -1.52 -5.88 6.87
N SER A 70 -0.43 -5.27 7.32
CA SER A 70 -0.34 -3.85 7.67
C SER A 70 0.38 -2.98 6.62
N ASN A 71 0.84 -3.59 5.53
CA ASN A 71 1.63 -2.93 4.48
C ASN A 71 1.14 -3.38 3.10
N VAL A 72 -0.18 -3.31 2.88
CA VAL A 72 -0.79 -3.74 1.63
C VAL A 72 -0.45 -2.77 0.51
N LYS A 73 0.08 -3.29 -0.59
CA LYS A 73 0.44 -2.50 -1.77
C LYS A 73 -0.17 -3.11 -3.01
N CYS A 74 -0.64 -2.26 -3.90
CA CYS A 74 -1.25 -2.67 -5.15
C CYS A 74 -0.52 -2.00 -6.30
N TYR A 75 -0.22 -2.77 -7.32
CA TYR A 75 0.48 -2.31 -8.52
C TYR A 75 -0.26 -2.77 -9.76
N LEU A 76 -0.40 -1.87 -10.73
CA LEU A 76 -0.96 -2.18 -12.03
C LEU A 76 0.14 -2.70 -12.96
N ALA A 77 0.02 -3.95 -13.39
CA ALA A 77 0.73 -4.49 -14.54
C ALA A 77 -0.08 -4.16 -15.80
N GLN A 78 0.08 -2.94 -16.33
CA GLN A 78 -0.83 -2.33 -17.33
C GLN A 78 -0.99 -3.21 -18.58
N PHE A 79 0.11 -3.70 -19.16
CA PHE A 79 0.10 -4.51 -20.38
C PHE A 79 -0.62 -5.86 -20.23
N PHE A 80 -0.73 -6.36 -19.00
CA PHE A 80 -1.37 -7.65 -18.71
C PHE A 80 -2.78 -7.47 -18.12
N ASN A 81 -3.18 -6.24 -17.81
CA ASN A 81 -4.42 -5.91 -17.11
C ASN A 81 -4.59 -6.72 -15.81
N ALA A 82 -3.51 -6.78 -15.03
CA ALA A 82 -3.44 -7.50 -13.75
C ALA A 82 -3.03 -6.55 -12.64
N ILE A 83 -3.55 -6.80 -11.43
CA ILE A 83 -3.18 -6.06 -10.23
C ILE A 83 -2.42 -7.02 -9.31
N TYR A 84 -1.21 -6.63 -8.94
CA TYR A 84 -0.39 -7.37 -7.97
C TYR A 84 -0.56 -6.76 -6.59
N VAL A 85 -0.93 -7.61 -5.64
CA VAL A 85 -1.19 -7.25 -4.25
C VAL A 85 -0.15 -7.92 -3.35
N LEU A 86 0.69 -7.10 -2.73
CA LEU A 86 1.75 -7.51 -1.82
C LEU A 86 1.33 -7.21 -0.37
N GLY A 87 1.84 -8.02 0.57
CA GLY A 87 1.68 -7.75 2.01
C GLY A 87 0.26 -7.90 2.55
N ALA A 88 -0.65 -8.54 1.81
CA ALA A 88 -2.06 -8.69 2.19
C ALA A 88 -2.38 -9.96 3.00
N ASP A 89 -1.44 -10.90 3.10
CA ASP A 89 -1.59 -12.12 3.90
C ASP A 89 -0.44 -12.30 4.88
N THR A 90 -0.72 -12.15 6.17
CA THR A 90 0.25 -12.37 7.25
C THR A 90 0.68 -13.83 7.39
N ALA A 91 -0.11 -14.79 6.94
CA ALA A 91 0.26 -16.20 6.95
C ALA A 91 1.21 -16.55 5.80
N ASN A 92 1.13 -15.82 4.69
CA ASN A 92 1.93 -16.00 3.48
C ASN A 92 2.59 -14.68 3.06
N ALA A 93 3.36 -14.06 3.98
CA ALA A 93 3.87 -12.70 3.81
C ALA A 93 4.75 -12.46 2.57
N ASN A 94 5.36 -13.52 2.02
CA ASN A 94 6.14 -13.45 0.79
C ASN A 94 5.27 -13.44 -0.48
N ASP A 95 4.10 -14.07 -0.42
CA ASP A 95 3.32 -14.39 -1.62
C ASP A 95 2.65 -13.15 -2.20
N ILE A 96 2.48 -13.18 -3.52
CA ILE A 96 1.83 -12.11 -4.27
C ILE A 96 0.47 -12.61 -4.73
N TYR A 97 -0.57 -11.84 -4.42
CA TYR A 97 -1.89 -12.09 -4.94
C TYR A 97 -2.07 -11.35 -6.27
N ILE A 98 -2.57 -12.05 -7.27
CA ILE A 98 -2.80 -11.51 -8.61
C ILE A 98 -4.30 -11.46 -8.86
N TYR A 99 -4.81 -10.27 -9.13
CA TYR A 99 -6.16 -10.05 -9.64
C TYR A 99 -6.12 -9.81 -11.14
N ASP A 100 -6.69 -10.72 -11.93
CA ASP A 100 -6.94 -10.49 -13.36
C ASP A 100 -8.21 -9.65 -13.50
N ALA A 101 -8.07 -8.37 -13.87
CA ALA A 101 -9.21 -7.47 -14.00
C ALA A 101 -10.15 -7.87 -15.14
N GLY A 102 -9.62 -8.44 -16.22
CA GLY A 102 -10.41 -8.90 -17.37
C GLY A 102 -11.24 -10.15 -17.05
N ALA A 103 -10.67 -11.08 -16.28
CA ALA A 103 -11.36 -12.29 -15.84
C ALA A 103 -12.15 -12.11 -14.53
N SER A 104 -11.92 -11.01 -13.80
CA SER A 104 -12.42 -10.78 -12.45
C SER A 104 -12.11 -11.95 -11.50
N SER A 105 -10.85 -12.41 -11.49
CA SER A 105 -10.44 -13.60 -10.73
C SER A 105 -9.15 -13.39 -9.96
N TRP A 106 -9.04 -14.05 -8.81
CA TRP A 106 -7.84 -14.03 -7.98
C TRP A 106 -7.03 -15.31 -8.09
N SER A 107 -5.72 -15.19 -7.91
CA SER A 107 -4.80 -16.30 -7.71
C SER A 107 -3.64 -15.89 -6.79
N GLN A 108 -2.99 -16.87 -6.16
CA GLN A 108 -1.87 -16.65 -5.24
C GLN A 108 -0.59 -17.22 -5.87
N GLN A 109 0.36 -16.35 -6.19
CA GLN A 109 1.68 -16.73 -6.69
C GLN A 109 2.62 -16.94 -5.51
N HIS A 110 3.15 -18.16 -5.39
CA HIS A 110 4.13 -18.48 -4.37
C HIS A 110 5.48 -17.82 -4.66
N ILE A 111 6.04 -17.16 -3.65
CA ILE A 111 7.33 -16.46 -3.75
C ILE A 111 8.32 -17.04 -2.74
N THR A 112 9.57 -17.20 -3.17
CA THR A 112 10.69 -17.60 -2.30
C THR A 112 11.57 -16.39 -2.01
N ALA A 113 11.76 -16.09 -0.72
CA ALA A 113 12.69 -15.05 -0.27
C ALA A 113 14.10 -15.64 -0.05
N PRO A 114 15.16 -15.02 -0.58
CA PRO A 114 16.54 -15.37 -0.25
C PRO A 114 16.87 -14.93 1.18
N SER A 115 18.04 -15.32 1.68
CA SER A 115 18.58 -14.75 2.91
C SER A 115 18.73 -13.23 2.78
N GLY A 116 18.36 -12.47 3.81
CA GLY A 116 18.47 -11.01 3.84
C GLY A 116 17.18 -10.27 3.51
N PHE A 117 16.28 -10.89 2.74
CA PHE A 117 14.96 -10.31 2.45
C PHE A 117 13.99 -10.54 3.62
N ASP A 118 13.45 -9.46 4.19
CA ASP A 118 12.40 -9.50 5.21
C ASP A 118 11.03 -9.19 4.58
N PRO A 119 10.16 -10.20 4.39
CA PRO A 119 8.82 -9.97 3.82
C PRO A 119 7.86 -9.22 4.73
N THR A 120 8.22 -9.02 5.99
CA THR A 120 7.40 -8.25 6.93
C THR A 120 7.81 -6.78 6.94
N ASN A 121 8.97 -6.44 6.39
CA ASN A 121 9.53 -5.10 6.41
C ASN A 121 10.33 -4.79 5.14
N PHE A 122 9.62 -4.31 4.12
CA PHE A 122 10.21 -3.85 2.87
C PHE A 122 9.36 -2.78 2.18
N GLN A 123 10.02 -1.96 1.36
CA GLN A 123 9.35 -1.13 0.37
C GLN A 123 9.51 -1.75 -1.01
N ALA A 124 8.50 -1.63 -1.87
CA ALA A 124 8.58 -2.13 -3.24
C ALA A 124 8.00 -1.14 -4.25
N ILE A 125 8.33 -1.35 -5.51
CA ILE A 125 7.74 -0.68 -6.67
C ILE A 125 7.73 -1.66 -7.85
N LEU A 126 6.66 -1.67 -8.64
CA LEU A 126 6.61 -2.43 -9.89
C LEU A 126 7.17 -1.57 -11.01
N ASP A 127 8.15 -2.09 -11.74
CA ASP A 127 8.52 -1.53 -13.02
C ASP A 127 7.47 -1.87 -14.07
N HIS A 128 6.99 -0.82 -14.72
CA HIS A 128 5.88 -0.88 -15.65
C HIS A 128 6.23 -1.61 -16.94
N ASP A 129 7.44 -1.41 -17.44
CA ASP A 129 7.84 -1.86 -18.77
C ASP A 129 8.33 -3.31 -18.76
N THR A 130 9.02 -3.72 -17.69
CA THR A 130 9.58 -5.07 -17.57
C THR A 130 8.75 -6.01 -16.70
N ASN A 131 7.74 -5.49 -15.99
CA ASN A 131 6.94 -6.23 -15.02
C ASN A 131 7.79 -6.88 -13.90
N VAL A 132 8.90 -6.22 -13.55
CA VAL A 132 9.80 -6.61 -12.46
C VAL A 132 9.50 -5.76 -11.23
N ILE A 133 9.26 -6.41 -10.10
CA ILE A 133 9.11 -5.72 -8.82
C ILE A 133 10.50 -5.51 -8.23
N TYR A 134 10.83 -4.28 -7.86
CA TYR A 134 12.04 -3.96 -7.11
C TYR A 134 11.68 -3.69 -5.66
N GLY A 135 12.45 -4.27 -4.74
CA GLY A 135 12.26 -4.16 -3.30
C GLY A 135 13.49 -3.62 -2.60
N LEU A 136 13.30 -2.79 -1.56
CA LEU A 136 14.34 -2.41 -0.60
C LEU A 136 14.00 -3.05 0.74
N SER A 137 14.86 -3.95 1.21
CA SER A 137 14.70 -4.66 2.48
C SER A 137 16.06 -4.83 3.16
N GLY A 138 16.14 -4.59 4.48
CA GLY A 138 17.38 -4.85 5.24
C GLY A 138 18.63 -4.07 4.81
N GLY A 139 18.51 -3.01 3.99
CA GLY A 139 19.67 -2.31 3.40
C GLY A 139 20.15 -2.87 2.05
N GLU A 140 19.45 -3.86 1.50
CA GLU A 140 19.73 -4.46 0.20
C GLU A 140 18.58 -4.22 -0.78
N THR A 141 18.93 -4.17 -2.06
CA THR A 141 17.97 -4.05 -3.17
C THR A 141 17.71 -5.43 -3.73
N PHE A 142 16.46 -5.77 -3.98
CA PHE A 142 16.04 -7.04 -4.55
C PHE A 142 15.18 -6.81 -5.80
N SER A 143 15.15 -7.78 -6.70
CA SER A 143 14.24 -7.78 -7.85
C SER A 143 13.42 -9.09 -7.89
N LEU A 144 12.22 -9.03 -8.45
CA LEU A 144 11.33 -10.16 -8.61
C LEU A 144 10.63 -10.04 -9.96
N ASP A 145 11.00 -10.89 -10.90
CA ASP A 145 10.43 -10.91 -12.25
C ASP A 145 9.07 -11.63 -12.25
N MET A 146 8.00 -10.89 -12.53
CA MET A 146 6.65 -11.43 -12.63
C MET A 146 6.28 -11.86 -14.05
N GLY A 147 7.18 -11.74 -15.03
CA GLY A 147 6.97 -12.15 -16.41
C GLY A 147 5.71 -11.55 -17.01
N GLU A 148 4.82 -12.39 -17.53
CA GLU A 148 3.52 -11.97 -18.10
C GLU A 148 2.33 -12.45 -17.23
N LEU A 149 2.54 -12.60 -15.92
CA LEU A 149 1.57 -13.29 -15.07
C LEU A 149 0.29 -12.48 -14.88
N LYS A 150 -0.81 -13.04 -15.38
CA LYS A 150 -2.19 -12.66 -15.05
C LYS A 150 -2.82 -13.59 -14.02
N ALA A 151 -2.22 -14.75 -13.81
CA ALA A 151 -2.61 -15.75 -12.84
C ALA A 151 -1.36 -16.47 -12.32
N ALA A 152 -1.46 -17.06 -11.14
CA ALA A 152 -0.38 -17.83 -10.54
C ALA A 152 0.01 -19.03 -11.41
N GLN A 153 1.31 -19.31 -11.43
CA GLN A 153 1.88 -20.54 -11.97
C GLN A 153 2.20 -21.55 -10.85
N SER A 154 2.45 -22.80 -11.24
CA SER A 154 2.73 -23.88 -10.28
C SER A 154 4.10 -23.78 -9.62
N SER A 155 5.08 -23.15 -10.27
CA SER A 155 6.42 -22.95 -9.73
C SER A 155 6.46 -21.68 -8.88
N SER A 156 7.26 -21.70 -7.82
CA SER A 156 7.59 -20.48 -7.09
C SER A 156 8.52 -19.59 -7.90
N ILE A 157 8.41 -18.28 -7.66
CA ILE A 157 9.33 -17.27 -8.21
C ILE A 157 10.20 -16.79 -7.05
N ALA A 158 11.48 -16.54 -7.28
CA ALA A 158 12.40 -16.12 -6.22
C ALA A 158 12.74 -14.64 -6.36
N TRP A 159 12.82 -13.95 -5.22
CA TRP A 159 13.52 -12.66 -5.16
C TRP A 159 15.00 -12.87 -5.47
N LEU A 160 15.58 -11.95 -6.23
CA LEU A 160 16.98 -11.92 -6.62
C LEU A 160 17.66 -10.72 -5.96
N ASP A 161 18.67 -10.99 -5.15
CA ASP A 161 19.51 -9.96 -4.54
C ASP A 161 20.29 -9.18 -5.61
N GLN A 162 20.15 -7.85 -5.59
CA GLN A 162 20.82 -6.88 -6.47
C GLN A 162 21.99 -6.18 -5.74
N GLY A 163 22.23 -6.52 -4.47
CA GLY A 163 23.30 -5.99 -3.64
C GLY A 163 22.88 -4.85 -2.73
N VAL A 164 23.88 -4.32 -2.03
CA VAL A 164 23.72 -3.28 -1.02
C VAL A 164 23.19 -1.98 -1.64
N ALA A 165 22.19 -1.40 -0.98
CA ALA A 165 21.65 -0.11 -1.37
C ALA A 165 22.66 1.02 -1.11
N ASN A 166 22.90 1.88 -2.10
CA ASN A 166 23.78 3.05 -1.94
C ASN A 166 23.04 4.26 -1.32
N ILE A 167 22.23 3.99 -0.29
CA ILE A 167 21.51 4.99 0.50
C ILE A 167 21.52 4.55 1.97
N THR A 168 21.41 5.50 2.89
CA THR A 168 21.21 5.16 4.30
C THR A 168 19.81 4.63 4.53
N THR A 169 19.69 3.39 5.00
CA THR A 169 18.42 2.78 5.40
C THR A 169 18.17 2.88 6.91
N THR A 170 19.14 3.36 7.68
CA THR A 170 18.98 3.54 9.13
C THR A 170 18.02 4.69 9.41
N ASN A 171 16.95 4.42 10.18
CA ASN A 171 15.88 5.37 10.48
C ASN A 171 15.18 5.95 9.25
N TYR A 172 15.23 5.26 8.12
CA TYR A 172 14.58 5.65 6.89
C TYR A 172 13.38 4.75 6.62
N ASN A 173 12.20 5.34 6.41
CA ASN A 173 11.04 4.65 5.88
C ASN A 173 10.95 4.94 4.37
N PRO A 174 11.25 3.98 3.48
CA PRO A 174 11.46 4.30 2.08
C PRO A 174 10.20 4.76 1.35
N VAL A 175 10.31 5.86 0.61
CA VAL A 175 9.27 6.38 -0.28
C VAL A 175 9.78 6.28 -1.71
N MET A 176 9.17 5.38 -2.48
CA MET A 176 9.62 5.01 -3.82
C MET A 176 8.58 5.37 -4.88
N ALA A 177 9.04 5.90 -6.00
CA ALA A 177 8.26 6.02 -7.23
C ALA A 177 9.17 5.73 -8.43
N ILE A 178 8.58 5.43 -9.59
CA ILE A 178 9.33 5.02 -10.78
C ILE A 178 9.01 5.90 -12.00
N ALA A 179 10.02 6.28 -12.76
CA ALA A 179 9.86 6.99 -14.03
C ALA A 179 11.09 6.79 -14.93
N GLN A 180 10.94 6.74 -16.25
CA GLN A 180 12.06 6.61 -17.20
C GLN A 180 13.07 5.47 -16.85
N ASN A 181 12.61 4.32 -16.35
CA ASN A 181 13.46 3.21 -15.88
C ASN A 181 14.31 3.51 -14.62
N HIS A 182 13.91 4.49 -13.82
CA HIS A 182 14.59 4.90 -12.61
C HIS A 182 13.64 4.83 -11.43
N ILE A 183 14.10 4.24 -10.32
CA ILE A 183 13.42 4.31 -9.04
C ILE A 183 13.98 5.51 -8.29
N PHE A 184 13.10 6.43 -7.92
CA PHE A 184 13.41 7.64 -7.17
C PHE A 184 13.05 7.43 -5.70
N PHE A 185 13.99 7.79 -4.83
CA PHE A 185 13.84 7.66 -3.37
C PHE A 185 13.69 9.04 -2.73
N TYR A 186 12.52 9.31 -2.17
CA TYR A 186 12.19 10.56 -1.47
C TYR A 186 12.55 10.48 0.02
N GLY A 187 12.93 11.61 0.61
CA GLY A 187 13.17 11.74 2.06
C GLY A 187 14.32 10.88 2.60
N VAL A 188 15.31 10.54 1.76
CA VAL A 188 16.50 9.80 2.19
C VAL A 188 17.29 10.67 3.18
N PRO A 189 17.65 10.16 4.38
CA PRO A 189 18.33 10.98 5.38
C PRO A 189 19.64 11.60 4.89
N ASN A 190 19.84 12.88 5.22
CA ASN A 190 20.98 13.73 4.82
C ASN A 190 20.98 14.12 3.33
N ILE A 191 19.90 13.88 2.60
CA ILE A 191 19.72 14.41 1.25
C ILE A 191 18.93 15.72 1.33
N PRO A 192 19.43 16.82 0.75
CA PRO A 192 18.71 18.09 0.78
C PRO A 192 17.33 18.02 0.12
N ALA A 193 16.41 18.83 0.61
CA ALA A 193 15.11 19.08 -0.03
C ALA A 193 15.28 19.34 -1.53
N GLY A 194 14.36 18.85 -2.36
CA GLY A 194 14.47 18.96 -3.82
C GLY A 194 15.53 18.06 -4.47
N SER A 195 16.13 17.10 -3.77
CA SER A 195 17.06 16.13 -4.36
C SER A 195 16.65 14.70 -4.06
N LEU A 196 16.93 13.76 -4.97
CA LEU A 196 16.54 12.34 -4.85
C LEU A 196 17.73 11.43 -5.15
N ASN A 197 17.88 10.36 -4.38
CA ASN A 197 18.72 9.24 -4.81
C ASN A 197 17.96 8.40 -5.85
N ILE A 198 18.72 7.80 -6.75
CA ILE A 198 18.18 7.09 -7.91
C ILE A 198 18.82 5.71 -8.03
N PHE A 199 17.98 4.70 -8.23
CA PHE A 199 18.39 3.38 -8.70
C PHE A 199 17.97 3.18 -10.16
N VAL A 200 18.94 2.86 -11.02
CA VAL A 200 18.77 2.61 -12.45
C VAL A 200 18.51 1.12 -12.66
N ILE A 201 17.28 0.77 -13.09
CA ILE A 201 16.85 -0.63 -13.10
C ILE A 201 17.57 -1.47 -14.15
N HIS A 202 17.82 -0.92 -15.35
CA HIS A 202 18.44 -1.66 -16.47
C HIS A 202 19.86 -2.16 -16.20
N PHE A 203 20.56 -1.54 -15.25
CA PHE A 203 21.92 -1.89 -14.89
C PHE A 203 22.05 -2.37 -13.44
N ALA A 204 20.93 -2.48 -12.72
CA ALA A 204 20.89 -2.72 -11.28
C ALA A 204 21.90 -1.84 -10.52
N PHE A 205 21.88 -0.54 -10.80
CA PHE A 205 22.94 0.39 -10.39
C PHE A 205 22.38 1.61 -9.65
N TRP A 206 22.98 1.95 -8.52
CA TRP A 206 22.70 3.20 -7.82
C TRP A 206 23.52 4.34 -8.38
N GLN A 207 22.87 5.47 -8.72
CA GLN A 207 23.60 6.68 -9.04
C GLN A 207 24.46 7.12 -7.84
N PRO A 208 25.70 7.60 -8.09
CA PRO A 208 26.63 7.94 -7.01
C PRO A 208 26.18 9.15 -6.21
N ASP A 209 25.55 10.12 -6.88
CA ASP A 209 25.12 11.38 -6.29
C ASP A 209 23.60 11.53 -6.38
N ALA A 210 23.01 12.27 -5.43
CA ALA A 210 21.60 12.61 -5.49
C ALA A 210 21.34 13.60 -6.63
N GLN A 211 20.26 13.37 -7.38
CA GLN A 211 19.86 14.20 -8.50
C GLN A 211 19.02 15.39 -8.01
N PRO A 212 19.44 16.64 -8.28
CA PRO A 212 18.65 17.80 -7.92
C PRO A 212 17.48 18.01 -8.89
N PHE A 213 16.33 18.38 -8.34
CA PHE A 213 15.16 18.84 -9.06
C PHE A 213 14.98 20.34 -8.80
N THR A 214 14.96 21.12 -9.87
CA THR A 214 14.77 22.58 -9.84
C THR A 214 13.30 22.92 -10.14
N GLY A 215 12.95 24.15 -10.51
CA GLY A 215 11.60 24.50 -10.96
C GLY A 215 10.91 25.55 -10.11
N SER A 216 9.57 25.58 -10.14
CA SER A 216 8.78 26.59 -9.43
C SER A 216 8.56 26.25 -7.95
N ALA A 217 8.91 25.03 -7.53
CA ALA A 217 8.76 24.55 -6.19
C ALA A 217 9.88 23.57 -5.81
N GLN A 218 9.98 23.27 -4.53
CA GLN A 218 10.93 22.31 -3.96
C GLN A 218 10.17 21.41 -3.00
N PHE A 219 10.18 20.09 -3.24
CA PHE A 219 9.62 19.14 -2.28
C PHE A 219 10.48 19.10 -1.00
N PRO A 220 9.87 18.95 0.18
CA PRO A 220 10.60 18.92 1.45
C PRO A 220 11.46 17.66 1.59
N ASP A 221 12.48 17.75 2.44
CA ASP A 221 13.18 16.59 3.00
C ASP A 221 12.36 16.03 4.18
N SER A 222 11.27 15.33 3.85
CA SER A 222 10.40 14.70 4.84
C SER A 222 9.84 13.39 4.30
N HIS A 223 9.30 12.56 5.19
CA HIS A 223 8.50 11.42 4.80
C HIS A 223 7.18 11.86 4.12
N GLY A 224 6.60 10.94 3.34
CA GLY A 224 5.38 11.15 2.58
C GLY A 224 4.99 9.90 1.82
N GLN A 225 4.23 10.08 0.74
CA GLN A 225 3.88 9.05 -0.22
C GLN A 225 4.22 9.52 -1.63
N ALA A 226 4.59 8.58 -2.50
CA ALA A 226 4.85 8.89 -3.90
C ALA A 226 4.14 7.90 -4.83
N THR A 227 3.71 8.38 -5.98
CA THR A 227 3.12 7.56 -7.04
C THR A 227 3.43 8.16 -8.41
N SER A 228 3.54 7.31 -9.42
CA SER A 228 3.89 7.70 -10.78
C SER A 228 2.65 7.81 -11.64
N PHE A 229 2.53 8.89 -12.41
CA PHE A 229 1.48 9.01 -13.42
C PHE A 229 1.81 8.10 -14.60
N PHE A 230 0.83 7.29 -14.99
CA PHE A 230 0.93 6.40 -16.15
C PHE A 230 0.86 7.19 -17.45
N LEU A 231 1.25 6.57 -18.56
CA LEU A 231 1.02 7.06 -19.90
C LEU A 231 0.49 5.91 -20.76
N ASP A 232 -0.36 6.22 -21.74
CA ASP A 232 -0.98 5.24 -22.64
C ASP A 232 0.04 4.32 -23.37
N SER A 233 1.23 4.85 -23.68
CA SER A 233 2.23 4.14 -24.50
C SER A 233 3.66 4.66 -24.34
N ALA A 234 4.07 4.99 -23.11
CA ALA A 234 5.42 5.45 -22.83
C ALA A 234 5.82 5.21 -21.37
N VAL A 235 7.12 5.31 -21.11
CA VAL A 235 7.69 5.38 -19.76
C VAL A 235 7.11 6.55 -18.98
N GLN A 236 6.79 6.35 -17.70
CA GLN A 236 6.31 7.43 -16.85
C GLN A 236 7.32 8.58 -16.77
N GLU A 237 6.81 9.80 -16.69
CA GLU A 237 7.63 11.02 -16.65
C GLU A 237 7.36 11.89 -15.43
N ASN A 238 6.17 11.77 -14.85
CA ASN A 238 5.72 12.62 -13.75
C ASN A 238 5.48 11.76 -12.51
N ILE A 239 5.98 12.22 -11.38
CA ILE A 239 5.80 11.60 -10.06
C ILE A 239 5.08 12.61 -9.17
N ALA A 240 4.00 12.19 -8.52
CA ALA A 240 3.41 12.92 -7.40
C ALA A 240 4.08 12.50 -6.10
N PHE A 241 4.55 13.47 -5.32
CA PHE A 241 4.96 13.29 -3.93
C PHE A 241 4.07 14.13 -3.00
N ILE A 242 3.55 13.50 -1.96
CA ILE A 242 2.65 14.11 -0.98
C ILE A 242 3.27 13.90 0.40
N PRO A 243 3.77 14.96 1.08
CA PRO A 243 4.28 14.83 2.44
C PRO A 243 3.17 14.38 3.40
N ASP A 244 3.56 13.77 4.52
CA ASP A 244 2.62 13.26 5.54
C ASP A 244 1.68 14.33 6.10
N ASP A 245 2.10 15.60 6.09
CA ASP A 245 1.30 16.73 6.56
C ASP A 245 0.22 17.19 5.56
N GLY A 246 0.20 16.60 4.35
CA GLY A 246 -0.75 16.92 3.29
C GLY A 246 -0.69 18.37 2.80
N SER A 247 0.39 19.10 3.10
CA SER A 247 0.52 20.54 2.81
C SER A 247 0.40 20.86 1.32
N GLN A 248 0.99 20.02 0.47
CA GLN A 248 1.00 20.21 -0.97
C GLN A 248 1.25 18.89 -1.71
N THR A 249 0.82 18.82 -2.97
CA THR A 249 1.23 17.75 -3.88
C THR A 249 2.35 18.29 -4.76
N PHE A 250 3.53 17.69 -4.71
CA PHE A 250 4.68 18.05 -5.53
C PHE A 250 4.74 17.17 -6.76
N ILE A 251 4.84 17.77 -7.94
CA ILE A 251 4.93 17.06 -9.21
C ILE A 251 6.34 17.18 -9.73
N SER A 252 7.10 16.09 -9.67
CA SER A 252 8.45 15.98 -10.22
C SER A 252 8.37 15.46 -11.65
N ASN A 253 8.84 16.26 -12.62
CA ASN A 253 9.07 15.81 -13.99
C ASN A 253 10.52 15.36 -14.13
N VAL A 254 10.74 14.09 -14.45
CA VAL A 254 12.07 13.47 -14.44
C VAL A 254 12.85 13.68 -15.75
N GLN A 255 12.19 14.13 -16.82
CA GLN A 255 12.88 14.47 -18.07
C GLN A 255 13.55 15.85 -17.96
N THR A 256 12.85 16.80 -17.35
CA THR A 256 13.35 18.17 -17.19
C THR A 256 14.02 18.40 -15.85
N ASN A 257 13.96 17.43 -14.92
CA ASN A 257 14.40 17.57 -13.53
C ASN A 257 13.81 18.82 -12.87
N THR A 258 12.50 19.01 -13.04
CA THR A 258 11.76 20.13 -12.46
C THR A 258 10.65 19.67 -11.54
N THR A 259 10.38 20.44 -10.50
CA THR A 259 9.28 20.27 -9.56
C THR A 259 8.31 21.44 -9.69
N SER A 260 7.03 21.11 -9.79
CA SER A 260 5.90 22.03 -9.69
C SER A 260 4.95 21.57 -8.58
N THR A 261 3.85 22.29 -8.35
CA THR A 261 2.92 21.97 -7.26
C THR A 261 1.47 21.94 -7.72
N MET A 262 0.70 21.11 -7.04
CA MET A 262 -0.75 21.01 -7.06
C MET A 262 -1.28 21.15 -5.64
N PRO A 263 -2.57 21.50 -5.46
CA PRO A 263 -3.18 21.50 -4.14
C PRO A 263 -2.99 20.17 -3.39
N GLY A 264 -2.65 20.27 -2.10
CA GLY A 264 -2.58 19.12 -1.20
C GLY A 264 -3.96 18.49 -0.97
N PRO A 265 -4.03 17.24 -0.50
CA PRO A 265 -5.27 16.53 -0.23
C PRO A 265 -6.14 17.28 0.80
N THR A 266 -7.45 17.27 0.59
CA THR A 266 -8.40 17.86 1.55
C THR A 266 -8.53 17.03 2.82
N ILE A 267 -8.26 15.71 2.73
CA ILE A 267 -8.14 14.82 3.88
C ILE A 267 -6.65 14.67 4.18
N VAL A 268 -6.18 15.37 5.23
CA VAL A 268 -4.80 15.22 5.71
C VAL A 268 -4.69 13.93 6.50
N ASP A 269 -3.91 12.98 5.98
CA ASP A 269 -3.75 11.65 6.55
C ASP A 269 -2.39 11.06 6.13
N ALA A 270 -1.48 10.99 7.10
CA ALA A 270 -0.13 10.44 6.91
C ALA A 270 -0.12 8.93 6.59
N SER A 271 -1.24 8.23 6.84
CA SER A 271 -1.42 6.81 6.50
C SER A 271 -2.23 6.60 5.22
N ALA A 272 -2.58 7.67 4.50
CA ALA A 272 -3.24 7.54 3.21
C ALA A 272 -2.32 6.88 2.19
N THR A 273 -2.91 6.12 1.26
CA THR A 273 -2.21 5.61 0.09
C THR A 273 -2.67 6.38 -1.15
N TYR A 274 -1.80 6.46 -2.15
CA TYR A 274 -2.08 7.19 -3.38
C TYR A 274 -1.80 6.32 -4.59
N PHE A 275 -2.61 6.49 -5.62
CA PHE A 275 -2.43 5.82 -6.90
C PHE A 275 -2.81 6.80 -8.01
N ALA A 276 -1.94 6.97 -8.99
CA ALA A 276 -2.19 7.81 -10.14
C ALA A 276 -2.61 6.99 -11.36
N SER A 277 -3.49 7.56 -12.18
CA SER A 277 -3.71 7.15 -13.58
C SER A 277 -2.84 8.05 -14.48
N GLU A 278 -3.24 8.21 -15.73
CA GLU A 278 -2.66 9.20 -16.65
C GLU A 278 -3.07 10.65 -16.32
N LYS A 279 -4.24 10.84 -15.72
CA LYS A 279 -4.91 12.15 -15.59
C LYS A 279 -5.54 12.40 -14.23
N GLU A 280 -5.45 11.45 -13.32
CA GLU A 280 -6.03 11.55 -11.99
C GLU A 280 -5.02 11.07 -10.94
N LEU A 281 -4.92 11.79 -9.84
CA LEU A 281 -4.29 11.32 -8.62
C LEU A 281 -5.39 10.98 -7.62
N VAL A 282 -5.43 9.73 -7.16
CA VAL A 282 -6.43 9.24 -6.21
C VAL A 282 -5.78 9.00 -4.86
N GLN A 283 -6.47 9.40 -3.80
CA GLN A 283 -6.14 9.16 -2.40
C GLN A 283 -7.14 8.15 -1.82
N LEU A 284 -6.63 7.11 -1.16
CA LEU A 284 -7.38 6.30 -0.20
C LEU A 284 -6.90 6.65 1.20
N ALA A 285 -7.73 7.37 1.96
CA ALA A 285 -7.46 7.69 3.35
C ALA A 285 -7.68 6.46 4.26
N SER A 286 -7.02 6.44 5.42
CA SER A 286 -7.17 5.43 6.48
C SER A 286 -8.61 5.29 7.00
N SER A 287 -9.43 6.33 6.85
CA SER A 287 -10.87 6.31 7.11
C SER A 287 -11.68 5.48 6.10
N GLY A 288 -11.07 5.06 4.99
CA GLY A 288 -11.71 4.44 3.83
C GLY A 288 -12.33 5.44 2.85
N ALA A 289 -12.21 6.75 3.10
CA ALA A 289 -12.65 7.76 2.16
C ALA A 289 -11.73 7.80 0.93
N VAL A 290 -12.33 7.84 -0.27
CA VAL A 290 -11.61 7.93 -1.54
C VAL A 290 -11.88 9.29 -2.18
N SER A 291 -10.80 10.00 -2.49
CA SER A 291 -10.84 11.33 -3.13
C SER A 291 -9.86 11.36 -4.29
N TRP A 292 -10.06 12.28 -5.23
CA TRP A 292 -9.20 12.41 -6.41
C TRP A 292 -9.01 13.86 -6.81
N ILE A 293 -7.93 14.15 -7.52
CA ILE A 293 -7.65 15.45 -8.15
C ILE A 293 -7.23 15.24 -9.62
N PRO A 294 -7.75 16.02 -10.58
CA PRO A 294 -7.32 15.94 -11.97
C PRO A 294 -5.89 16.46 -12.12
N PHE A 295 -5.15 15.84 -13.03
CA PHE A 295 -3.81 16.19 -13.46
C PHE A 295 -3.76 16.33 -14.98
N ASN A 296 -3.13 17.40 -15.45
CA ASN A 296 -2.83 17.63 -16.85
C ASN A 296 -1.32 17.86 -17.01
N PRO A 297 -0.56 16.90 -17.59
CA PRO A 297 0.89 17.02 -17.71
C PRO A 297 1.32 18.20 -18.61
N SER A 298 0.43 18.71 -19.45
CA SER A 298 0.72 19.82 -20.38
C SER A 298 0.27 21.20 -19.89
N ASP A 299 -0.40 21.30 -18.73
CA ASP A 299 -0.98 22.56 -18.24
C ASP A 299 -0.78 22.75 -16.73
N THR A 300 0.31 23.41 -16.37
CA THR A 300 0.63 23.76 -14.98
C THR A 300 -0.39 24.73 -14.36
N SER A 301 -1.04 25.56 -15.17
CA SER A 301 -2.05 26.50 -14.67
C SER A 301 -3.33 25.76 -14.28
N ALA A 302 -3.79 24.82 -15.10
CA ALA A 302 -4.90 23.92 -14.78
C ALA A 302 -4.62 23.12 -13.49
N ASN A 303 -3.40 22.60 -13.35
CA ASN A 303 -2.97 21.84 -12.17
C ASN A 303 -3.00 22.68 -10.89
N SER A 304 -2.52 23.92 -10.96
CA SER A 304 -2.52 24.84 -9.80
C SER A 304 -3.93 25.20 -9.33
N GLY A 305 -4.92 25.20 -10.23
CA GLY A 305 -6.33 25.48 -9.94
C GLY A 305 -7.21 24.26 -9.68
N ALA A 306 -6.64 23.05 -9.78
CA ALA A 306 -7.37 21.80 -9.61
C ALA A 306 -7.91 21.65 -8.17
N LYS A 307 -8.95 20.83 -7.99
CA LYS A 307 -9.58 20.62 -6.68
C LYS A 307 -9.80 19.15 -6.41
N TRP A 308 -9.49 18.75 -5.19
CA TRP A 308 -9.85 17.43 -4.69
C TRP A 308 -11.36 17.27 -4.63
N SER A 309 -11.83 16.13 -5.11
CA SER A 309 -13.24 15.74 -5.17
C SER A 309 -13.40 14.33 -4.62
N THR A 310 -14.52 14.03 -3.96
CA THR A 310 -14.82 12.68 -3.49
C THR A 310 -15.19 11.76 -4.65
N VAL A 311 -14.75 10.50 -4.61
CA VAL A 311 -15.27 9.44 -5.49
C VAL A 311 -16.61 8.97 -4.93
N GLN A 312 -17.70 9.62 -5.36
CA GLN A 312 -19.04 9.40 -4.80
C GLN A 312 -19.56 7.99 -5.06
N SER A 313 -19.17 7.35 -6.16
CA SER A 313 -19.51 5.96 -6.45
C SER A 313 -19.03 5.00 -5.35
N LEU A 314 -17.95 5.35 -4.63
CA LEU A 314 -17.41 4.59 -3.49
C LEU A 314 -17.93 5.07 -2.13
N ALA A 315 -18.60 6.22 -2.03
CA ALA A 315 -19.05 6.76 -0.75
C ALA A 315 -20.05 5.84 -0.03
N SER A 316 -20.89 5.11 -0.77
CA SER A 316 -21.84 4.13 -0.20
C SER A 316 -21.17 2.87 0.36
N VAL A 317 -19.92 2.62 -0.02
CA VAL A 317 -19.11 1.48 0.39
C VAL A 317 -17.87 1.92 1.18
N ALA A 318 -17.86 3.18 1.65
CA ALA A 318 -16.96 3.61 2.69
C ALA A 318 -17.44 3.05 4.05
N PRO A 319 -16.54 2.77 5.00
CA PRO A 319 -16.94 2.47 6.36
C PRO A 319 -17.83 3.58 6.92
N PRO A 320 -18.83 3.28 7.77
CA PRO A 320 -19.53 4.32 8.51
C PRO A 320 -18.48 5.13 9.26
N SER A 321 -18.38 6.43 8.99
CA SER A 321 -17.54 7.29 9.80
C SER A 321 -18.01 7.15 11.25
N GLY A 322 -17.09 6.81 12.15
CA GLY A 322 -17.32 6.85 13.59
C GLY A 322 -17.58 8.29 13.99
N GLY A 323 -18.80 8.77 13.74
CA GLY A 323 -19.24 10.07 14.18
C GLY A 323 -19.24 10.07 15.69
N SER A 324 -18.31 10.82 16.28
CA SER A 324 -18.47 11.39 17.60
C SER A 324 -19.75 12.23 17.57
N SER A 325 -20.91 11.61 17.77
CA SER A 325 -22.13 12.33 18.00
C SER A 325 -21.96 13.04 19.34
N SER A 326 -21.62 14.33 19.29
CA SER A 326 -21.97 15.26 20.34
C SER A 326 -23.50 15.30 20.42
N GLY A 327 -24.06 14.34 21.15
CA GLY A 327 -25.46 14.33 21.50
C GLY A 327 -25.75 15.56 22.35
N SER A 328 -26.19 16.64 21.71
CA SER A 328 -26.90 17.71 22.40
C SER A 328 -28.20 17.10 22.93
N SER A 329 -28.16 16.69 24.19
CA SER A 329 -29.32 16.25 24.95
C SER A 329 -30.33 17.40 25.03
N ALA A 330 -31.37 17.35 24.20
CA ALA A 330 -32.58 18.13 24.40
C ALA A 330 -33.30 17.55 25.63
N GLY A 331 -33.16 18.24 26.77
CA GLY A 331 -33.83 17.90 28.01
C GLY A 331 -35.35 17.97 27.84
N SER A 332 -36.01 16.83 27.93
CA SER A 332 -37.45 16.73 28.15
C SER A 332 -37.67 16.15 29.54
N SER A 333 -38.01 17.04 30.46
CA SER A 333 -38.43 16.73 31.82
C SER A 333 -39.75 15.96 31.81
N ALA A 334 -39.74 14.72 32.28
CA ALA A 334 -40.94 14.00 32.67
C ALA A 334 -40.75 13.39 34.06
N SER A 335 -41.55 13.89 34.99
CA SER A 335 -41.67 13.51 36.39
C SER A 335 -42.52 12.25 36.58
N ALA A 336 -42.04 11.30 37.40
CA ALA A 336 -42.84 10.33 38.17
C ALA A 336 -41.89 9.57 39.14
N SER A 337 -41.81 9.93 40.42
CA SER A 337 -42.63 9.45 41.54
C SER A 337 -42.33 8.01 42.01
N GLY A 338 -41.62 7.92 43.14
CA GLY A 338 -41.85 6.96 44.25
C GLY A 338 -41.61 5.47 44.01
N ASN A 339 -40.63 4.87 44.70
CA ASN A 339 -40.86 4.34 46.03
C ASN A 339 -39.61 3.65 46.61
N SER A 340 -39.37 3.98 47.88
CA SER A 340 -38.41 3.43 48.82
C SER A 340 -38.82 2.04 49.32
N VAL A 341 -37.89 1.08 49.42
CA VAL A 341 -37.95 0.00 50.43
C VAL A 341 -36.57 -0.28 51.07
N LYS A 342 -36.54 -0.08 52.40
CA LYS A 342 -35.59 -0.56 53.44
C LYS A 342 -35.21 -2.05 53.22
N GLY A 343 -33.98 -2.51 53.43
CA GLY A 343 -33.22 -2.50 54.68
C GLY A 343 -33.19 -3.91 55.28
N GLY A 344 -32.00 -4.46 55.58
CA GLY A 344 -31.84 -5.74 56.27
C GLY A 344 -30.37 -6.18 56.35
N ALA A 345 -29.84 -6.22 57.57
CA ALA A 345 -28.43 -6.37 57.90
C ALA A 345 -28.06 -7.79 58.41
N THR A 346 -26.75 -7.97 58.70
CA THR A 346 -26.08 -9.01 59.53
C THR A 346 -25.78 -10.36 58.83
N GLY A 347 -24.64 -11.04 59.01
CA GLY A 347 -23.49 -10.86 59.90
C GLY A 347 -22.39 -11.91 59.60
N SER A 348 -21.23 -11.71 60.23
CA SER A 348 -19.93 -12.42 60.19
C SER A 348 -19.92 -13.95 60.17
N ALA A 349 -18.85 -14.54 59.60
CA ALA A 349 -17.78 -15.28 60.34
C ALA A 349 -16.80 -16.01 59.41
N THR A 350 -15.68 -16.43 60.00
CA THR A 350 -14.34 -16.70 59.47
C THR A 350 -13.99 -18.20 59.31
N LYS A 351 -12.80 -18.43 58.70
CA LYS A 351 -11.83 -19.56 58.83
C LYS A 351 -11.84 -20.74 57.83
N ALA A 352 -10.81 -20.70 56.97
CA ALA A 352 -9.63 -21.59 56.91
C ALA A 352 -9.71 -23.09 56.52
N ALA A 353 -8.80 -23.42 55.58
CA ALA A 353 -7.86 -24.57 55.53
C ALA A 353 -8.16 -25.83 54.68
N GLY A 354 -7.12 -26.24 53.93
CA GLY A 354 -6.88 -27.57 53.34
C GLY A 354 -7.34 -27.72 51.88
N GLY A 355 -6.61 -28.27 50.91
CA GLY A 355 -5.31 -28.95 50.88
C GLY A 355 -5.19 -29.71 49.53
N SER A 356 -3.96 -29.77 48.99
CA SER A 356 -3.38 -30.72 48.01
C SER A 356 -4.17 -31.22 46.78
N SER A 357 -3.58 -31.10 45.58
CA SER A 357 -2.86 -32.22 44.92
C SER A 357 -2.39 -31.88 43.50
N THR A 358 -1.10 -32.14 43.27
CA THR A 358 -0.39 -32.32 41.99
C THR A 358 -0.83 -33.61 41.29
N PRO A 359 -0.68 -33.77 39.95
CA PRO A 359 0.60 -34.22 39.34
C PRO A 359 0.93 -33.47 38.01
N SER A 360 2.19 -33.13 37.72
CA SER A 360 3.27 -33.97 37.17
C SER A 360 2.93 -34.64 35.82
N GLY A 361 3.54 -34.14 34.74
CA GLY A 361 3.55 -34.77 33.42
C GLY A 361 4.57 -34.10 32.49
N SER A 362 5.85 -34.43 32.67
CA SER A 362 6.96 -34.05 31.80
C SER A 362 7.08 -35.04 30.63
N ALA A 363 7.34 -34.54 29.41
CA ALA A 363 7.93 -35.34 28.34
C ALA A 363 8.91 -34.48 27.52
N THR A 364 10.18 -34.81 27.69
CA THR A 364 11.38 -34.40 26.95
C THR A 364 11.54 -35.19 25.65
N GLY A 365 12.12 -34.57 24.61
CA GLY A 365 12.70 -35.23 23.44
C GLY A 365 12.99 -34.19 22.35
N SER A 366 14.15 -33.53 22.37
CA SER A 366 15.43 -33.91 21.74
C SER A 366 15.40 -33.88 20.21
N ALA A 367 16.11 -32.88 19.66
CA ALA A 367 16.52 -32.74 18.27
C ALA A 367 17.43 -33.89 17.80
N PRO A 368 17.71 -33.98 16.49
CA PRO A 368 19.04 -33.52 16.09
C PRO A 368 19.09 -32.73 14.77
N SER A 369 20.14 -31.90 14.74
CA SER A 369 20.77 -31.18 13.66
C SER A 369 21.26 -32.04 12.48
N SER A 370 21.20 -31.50 11.27
CA SER A 370 22.20 -31.77 10.23
C SER A 370 22.40 -30.58 9.29
N SER A 371 23.65 -30.16 9.19
CA SER A 371 24.26 -29.11 8.37
C SER A 371 24.78 -29.62 7.02
N GLY A 372 24.88 -28.73 6.02
CA GLY A 372 25.75 -28.87 4.82
C GLY A 372 25.07 -28.34 3.55
N SER A 373 25.27 -27.08 3.12
CA SER A 373 26.37 -26.51 2.32
C SER A 373 26.46 -27.00 0.86
N SER A 374 26.20 -26.11 -0.11
CA SER A 374 27.17 -25.65 -1.13
C SER A 374 26.49 -24.92 -2.32
N THR A 375 26.82 -23.64 -2.47
CA THR A 375 27.16 -22.91 -3.71
C THR A 375 26.69 -23.44 -5.08
N ALA A 376 25.91 -22.62 -5.79
CA ALA A 376 26.02 -22.44 -7.24
C ALA A 376 25.45 -21.06 -7.63
N SER A 377 26.32 -20.06 -7.75
CA SER A 377 26.04 -18.79 -8.40
C SER A 377 25.81 -19.05 -9.90
N ARG A 378 24.59 -18.79 -10.37
CA ARG A 378 24.27 -18.74 -11.80
C ARG A 378 24.23 -17.29 -12.23
N GLU A 379 25.21 -16.88 -13.03
CA GLU A 379 25.11 -15.68 -13.85
C GLU A 379 23.95 -15.87 -14.85
N VAL A 380 22.92 -15.03 -14.73
CA VAL A 380 21.88 -14.90 -15.76
C VAL A 380 22.27 -13.71 -16.63
N VAL A 381 22.83 -14.01 -17.79
CA VAL A 381 23.05 -13.05 -18.87
C VAL A 381 21.68 -12.75 -19.49
N TRP A 382 21.11 -11.59 -19.17
CA TRP A 382 19.93 -11.08 -19.86
C TRP A 382 20.33 -10.54 -21.22
N GLY A 383 19.91 -11.23 -22.28
CA GLY A 383 20.09 -10.81 -23.66
C GLY A 383 19.25 -9.57 -23.95
N SER A 384 19.92 -8.43 -24.07
CA SER A 384 19.33 -7.17 -24.48
C SER A 384 18.84 -7.25 -25.93
N GLY A 385 17.53 -7.17 -26.11
CA GLY A 385 16.88 -7.06 -27.40
C GLY A 385 15.85 -5.95 -27.40
N LEU A 386 16.25 -4.71 -27.15
CA LEU A 386 15.41 -3.54 -27.41
C LEU A 386 16.21 -2.41 -28.06
N ALA A 387 15.60 -1.85 -29.10
CA ALA A 387 16.17 -0.86 -30.00
C ALA A 387 16.40 0.47 -29.29
N LEU A 388 17.64 0.95 -29.37
CA LEU A 388 18.11 2.22 -28.84
C LEU A 388 17.68 3.36 -29.78
N SER A 389 16.63 4.12 -29.46
CA SER A 389 16.39 5.42 -30.07
C SER A 389 17.14 6.51 -29.29
N LEU A 390 18.40 6.73 -29.66
CA LEU A 390 19.16 7.92 -29.27
C LEU A 390 18.56 9.16 -29.96
N ALA A 391 17.84 9.99 -29.22
CA ALA A 391 17.63 11.39 -29.58
C ALA A 391 18.62 12.24 -28.77
N GLY A 392 19.56 12.87 -29.49
CA GLY A 392 20.68 13.59 -28.91
C GLY A 392 20.29 14.91 -28.25
N VAL A 393 20.86 15.16 -27.08
CA VAL A 393 20.94 16.51 -26.48
C VAL A 393 22.21 17.17 -27.01
N ALA A 394 22.00 18.14 -27.90
CA ALA A 394 23.06 19.00 -28.39
C ALA A 394 23.51 19.98 -27.29
N LEU A 395 24.76 19.81 -26.88
CA LEU A 395 25.59 20.78 -26.20
C LEU A 395 25.54 22.14 -26.95
N SER A 396 25.09 23.20 -26.29
CA SER A 396 25.32 24.57 -26.74
C SER A 396 25.91 25.38 -25.60
N LEU A 397 27.20 25.70 -25.74
CA LEU A 397 27.91 26.66 -24.92
C LEU A 397 27.31 28.06 -25.11
N LEU A 398 27.03 28.74 -24.00
CA LEU A 398 27.41 30.13 -23.69
C LEU A 398 27.09 30.45 -22.22
#